data_AF-A0A2V6GH41-F1
#
_entry.id   AF-A0A2V6GH41-F1
#
_cell.length_a   1.000
_cell.length_b   1.000
_cell.length_c   1.000
_cell.angle_alpha   90.00
_cell.angle_beta   90.00
_cell.angle_gamma   90.00
#
_symmetry.space_group_name_H-M   'P 1'
#
loop_
_entity.id
_entity.type
_entity.pdbx_description
1 polymer ?
#
loop_
_entity_poly.entity_id
_entity_poly.type
_entity_poly.pdbx_seq_one_letter_code
_entity_poly.pdbx_strand_id
1 'polypeptide(L)'
;MMSRLTFSWLVVSLLFLVSIATDAQTPTPALSAGAAETAKPFDPAVATRAWLDSVPREKREKSDAYFEGGYWLILWNFLLAAAISIFLLTSRISAGLRDFAERRTRFRAIQVSVYAIPYFVLAYVLSFPLNLYEYFYREHQYGFATQSFVPWFREQLVALGVMLFIGTILLIVLYAVFQRASRTWWIWGTVVAV
;
A
#
# COMPACT_ATOMS: atom_id res chain seq x y z
N MET A 1 11.29 44.43 -6.73
CA MET A 1 12.45 43.91 -5.96
C MET A 1 12.11 42.50 -5.49
N MET A 2 12.30 41.51 -6.36
CA MET A 2 11.67 40.19 -6.28
C MET A 2 12.71 39.07 -6.51
N SER A 3 13.95 39.28 -6.06
CA SER A 3 15.09 38.39 -6.36
C SER A 3 15.88 37.90 -5.14
N ARG A 4 15.35 38.06 -3.92
CA ARG A 4 16.05 37.62 -2.68
C ARG A 4 15.38 36.44 -1.96
N LEU A 5 14.13 36.13 -2.30
CA LEU A 5 13.36 35.04 -1.65
C LEU A 5 13.45 33.70 -2.38
N THR A 6 13.85 33.68 -3.65
CA THR A 6 14.05 32.44 -4.44
C THR A 6 15.41 31.79 -4.18
N PHE A 7 16.39 32.53 -3.64
CA PHE A 7 17.72 32.01 -3.33
C PHE A 7 17.78 31.26 -1.99
N SER A 8 16.88 31.58 -1.05
CA SER A 8 16.80 30.89 0.25
C SER A 8 16.20 29.48 0.16
N TRP A 9 15.42 29.17 -0.88
CA TRP A 9 14.83 27.83 -1.07
C TRP A 9 15.80 26.82 -1.69
N LEU A 10 16.80 27.28 -2.47
CA LEU A 10 17.85 26.41 -3.01
C LEU A 10 18.87 25.96 -1.94
N VAL A 11 19.03 26.72 -0.86
CA VAL A 11 19.93 26.35 0.25
C VAL A 11 19.29 25.32 1.19
N VAL A 12 17.95 25.29 1.31
CA VAL A 12 17.24 24.31 2.13
C VAL A 12 17.06 22.97 1.41
N SER A 13 16.90 22.97 0.07
CA SER A 13 16.88 21.74 -0.73
C SER A 13 18.24 21.03 -0.83
N LEU A 14 19.36 21.75 -0.62
CA LEU A 14 20.69 21.13 -0.57
C LEU A 14 21.05 20.52 0.80
N LEU A 15 20.26 20.81 1.84
CA LEU A 15 20.49 20.32 3.21
C LEU A 15 19.81 18.98 3.52
N PHE A 16 19.02 18.43 2.59
CA PHE A 16 18.38 17.11 2.74
C PHE A 16 19.05 15.99 1.94
N LEU A 17 20.21 16.25 1.30
CA LEU A 17 20.93 15.28 0.48
C LEU A 17 22.24 14.76 1.10
N VAL A 18 22.58 15.16 2.32
CA VAL A 18 23.76 14.62 3.03
C VAL A 18 23.44 14.41 4.51
N SER A 19 22.70 13.33 4.79
CA SER A 19 22.80 12.60 6.05
C SER A 19 22.83 11.10 5.71
N ILE A 20 23.79 10.72 4.85
CA ILE A 20 24.38 9.40 5.01
C ILE A 20 25.16 9.53 6.32
N ALA A 21 24.74 8.78 7.33
CA ALA A 21 25.54 8.60 8.53
C ALA A 21 26.96 8.26 8.08
N THR A 22 27.87 9.20 8.29
CA THR A 22 29.30 8.91 8.31
C THR A 22 29.51 8.18 9.62
N ASP A 23 29.19 6.88 9.63
CA ASP A 23 29.84 6.01 10.60
C ASP A 23 31.33 6.20 10.35
N ALA A 24 32.02 6.79 11.33
CA ALA A 24 33.46 6.84 11.35
C ALA A 24 33.93 5.39 11.28
N GLN A 25 34.34 4.97 10.09
CA GLN A 25 34.95 3.67 9.88
C GLN A 25 36.16 3.63 10.80
N THR A 26 36.06 2.88 11.88
CA THR A 26 37.19 2.56 12.73
C THR A 26 38.30 2.05 11.81
N PRO A 27 39.56 2.50 12.00
CA PRO A 27 40.64 2.08 11.13
C PRO A 27 40.69 0.55 11.14
N THR A 28 40.36 -0.04 9.99
CA THR A 28 40.50 -1.48 9.76
C THR A 28 41.93 -1.82 10.14
N PRO A 29 42.19 -2.74 11.09
CA PRO A 29 43.55 -3.19 11.34
C PRO A 29 44.11 -3.65 10.00
N ALA A 30 45.24 -3.07 9.58
CA ALA A 30 45.87 -3.37 8.32
C ALA A 30 45.93 -4.89 8.15
N LEU A 31 45.16 -5.40 7.18
CA LEU A 31 45.22 -6.81 6.80
C LEU A 31 46.70 -7.09 6.50
N SER A 32 47.31 -7.92 7.34
CA SER A 32 48.67 -8.38 7.12
C SER A 32 48.76 -8.89 5.68
N ALA A 33 49.77 -8.43 4.93
CA ALA A 33 49.94 -8.71 3.50
C ALA A 33 49.95 -10.21 3.13
N GLY A 34 49.98 -11.12 4.11
CA GLY A 34 49.81 -12.56 3.92
C GLY A 34 48.37 -13.09 3.92
N ALA A 35 47.35 -12.30 4.27
CA ALA A 35 45.94 -12.74 4.25
C ALA A 35 45.26 -12.56 2.88
N ALA A 36 45.84 -11.73 2.01
CA ALA A 36 45.34 -11.51 0.65
C ALA A 36 45.74 -12.62 -0.34
N GLU A 37 46.64 -13.53 0.05
CA GLU A 37 47.29 -14.49 -0.87
C GLU A 37 46.60 -15.86 -0.90
N THR A 38 45.41 -16.03 -0.29
CA THR A 38 44.65 -17.30 -0.37
C THR A 38 43.13 -17.12 -0.43
N ALA A 39 42.64 -15.97 -0.92
CA ALA A 39 41.23 -15.85 -1.27
C ALA A 39 41.01 -16.44 -2.67
N LYS A 40 40.45 -17.65 -2.77
CA LYS A 40 39.92 -18.17 -4.05
C LYS A 40 39.01 -17.10 -4.67
N PRO A 41 39.05 -16.87 -6.00
CA PRO A 41 38.11 -15.97 -6.64
C PRO A 41 36.69 -16.49 -6.36
N PHE A 42 35.96 -15.78 -5.49
CA PHE A 42 34.60 -16.10 -5.13
C PHE A 42 33.70 -15.59 -6.25
N ASP A 43 33.16 -16.52 -7.04
CA ASP A 43 32.14 -16.21 -8.02
C ASP A 43 30.76 -16.28 -7.35
N PRO A 44 30.09 -15.14 -7.09
CA PRO A 44 28.79 -15.12 -6.46
C PRO A 44 27.72 -15.85 -7.29
N ALA A 45 27.84 -15.88 -8.62
CA ALA A 45 26.88 -16.56 -9.48
C ALA A 45 26.97 -18.09 -9.34
N VAL A 46 28.19 -18.64 -9.24
CA VAL A 46 28.41 -20.07 -9.01
C VAL A 46 27.95 -20.48 -7.61
N ALA A 47 28.28 -19.69 -6.59
CA ALA A 47 27.83 -19.93 -5.22
C ALA A 47 26.29 -19.88 -5.10
N THR A 48 25.65 -18.92 -5.77
CA THR A 48 24.19 -18.81 -5.81
C THR A 48 23.54 -19.99 -6.52
N ARG A 49 24.08 -20.45 -7.66
CA ARG A 49 23.56 -21.65 -8.34
C ARG A 49 23.70 -22.90 -7.49
N ALA A 50 24.85 -23.11 -6.86
CA ALA A 50 25.06 -24.23 -5.96
C ALA A 50 24.08 -24.21 -4.77
N TRP A 51 23.80 -23.02 -4.22
CA TRP A 51 22.78 -22.85 -3.19
C TRP A 51 21.36 -23.11 -3.71
N LEU A 52 21.00 -22.55 -4.87
CA LEU A 52 19.70 -22.78 -5.49
C LEU A 52 19.50 -24.27 -5.72
N ASP A 53 20.50 -24.98 -6.25
CA ASP A 53 20.49 -26.43 -6.49
C ASP A 53 20.26 -27.26 -5.22
N SER A 54 20.60 -26.74 -4.04
CA SER A 54 20.30 -27.40 -2.76
C SER A 54 18.80 -27.40 -2.39
N VAL A 55 18.00 -26.50 -2.97
CA VAL A 55 16.56 -26.39 -2.66
C VAL A 55 15.78 -27.52 -3.36
N PRO A 56 14.99 -28.35 -2.66
CA PRO A 56 14.22 -29.42 -3.30
C PRO A 56 13.28 -28.89 -4.40
N ARG A 57 13.21 -29.60 -5.54
CA ARG A 57 12.39 -29.17 -6.70
C ARG A 57 10.92 -28.96 -6.34
N GLU A 58 10.35 -29.84 -5.53
CA GLU A 58 8.96 -29.74 -5.06
C GLU A 58 8.66 -28.42 -4.33
N LYS A 59 9.63 -27.91 -3.55
CA LYS A 59 9.49 -26.62 -2.85
C LYS A 59 9.56 -25.45 -3.83
N ARG A 60 10.39 -25.56 -4.87
CA ARG A 60 10.47 -24.54 -5.94
C ARG A 60 9.18 -24.49 -6.74
N GLU A 61 8.68 -25.62 -7.21
CA GLU A 61 7.43 -25.71 -7.98
C GLU A 61 6.24 -25.15 -7.21
N LYS A 62 6.12 -25.48 -5.91
CA LYS A 62 5.05 -24.93 -5.06
C LYS A 62 5.18 -23.41 -4.87
N SER A 63 6.41 -22.91 -4.74
CA SER A 63 6.69 -21.48 -4.65
C SER A 63 6.34 -20.77 -5.96
N ASP A 64 6.81 -21.28 -7.09
CA ASP A 64 6.58 -20.72 -8.41
C ASP A 64 5.07 -20.66 -8.72
N ALA A 65 4.33 -21.74 -8.45
CA ALA A 65 2.88 -21.77 -8.61
C ALA A 65 2.16 -20.74 -7.73
N TYR A 66 2.63 -20.52 -6.49
CA TYR A 66 2.09 -19.46 -5.63
C TYR A 66 2.34 -18.09 -6.26
N PHE A 67 3.58 -17.77 -6.63
CA PHE A 67 3.94 -16.45 -7.17
C PHE A 67 3.27 -16.17 -8.52
N GLU A 68 3.27 -17.12 -9.44
CA GLU A 68 2.61 -17.00 -10.74
C GLU A 68 1.10 -16.76 -10.58
N GLY A 69 0.45 -17.50 -9.68
CA GLY A 69 -0.94 -17.24 -9.32
C GLY A 69 -1.14 -15.82 -8.76
N GLY A 70 -0.16 -15.32 -8.01
CA GLY A 70 -0.15 -13.94 -7.50
C GLY A 70 -0.13 -12.89 -8.62
N TYR A 71 0.64 -13.11 -9.68
CA TYR A 71 0.67 -12.19 -10.83
C TYR A 71 -0.68 -12.13 -11.54
N TRP A 72 -1.37 -13.27 -11.68
CA TRP A 72 -2.73 -13.29 -12.22
C TRP A 72 -3.73 -12.58 -11.31
N LEU A 73 -3.57 -12.70 -9.98
CA LEU A 73 -4.41 -11.98 -9.03
C LEU A 73 -4.26 -10.47 -9.13
N ILE A 74 -3.09 -9.94 -9.48
CA ILE A 74 -2.93 -8.50 -9.75
C ILE A 74 -3.89 -8.06 -10.88
N LEU A 75 -3.93 -8.82 -11.98
CA LEU A 75 -4.84 -8.54 -13.08
C LEU A 75 -6.31 -8.64 -12.64
N TRP A 76 -6.69 -9.71 -11.93
CA TRP A 76 -8.07 -9.90 -11.48
C TRP A 76 -8.52 -8.84 -10.48
N ASN A 77 -7.65 -8.43 -9.55
CA ASN A 77 -7.91 -7.33 -8.63
C ASN A 77 -8.13 -6.02 -9.39
N PHE A 78 -7.31 -5.73 -10.40
CA PHE A 78 -7.52 -4.57 -11.27
C PHE A 78 -8.85 -4.64 -12.02
N LEU A 79 -9.15 -5.77 -12.66
CA LEU A 79 -10.39 -5.96 -13.43
C LEU A 79 -11.63 -5.82 -12.54
N LEU A 80 -11.59 -6.40 -11.33
CA LEU A 80 -12.67 -6.29 -10.37
C LEU A 80 -12.86 -4.85 -9.88
N ALA A 81 -11.76 -4.15 -9.53
CA ALA A 81 -11.82 -2.75 -9.13
C ALA A 81 -12.37 -1.84 -10.24
N ALA A 82 -11.96 -2.08 -11.49
CA ALA A 82 -12.48 -1.39 -12.66
C ALA A 82 -13.98 -1.69 -12.87
N ALA A 83 -14.38 -2.96 -12.78
CA ALA A 83 -15.76 -3.38 -12.91
C ALA A 83 -16.67 -2.76 -11.83
N ILE A 84 -16.22 -2.76 -10.57
CA ILE A 84 -16.92 -2.10 -9.46
C ILE A 84 -17.05 -0.60 -9.72
N SER A 85 -15.97 0.05 -10.15
CA SER A 85 -15.96 1.49 -10.44
C SER A 85 -16.92 1.84 -11.59
N ILE A 86 -16.89 1.07 -12.68
CA ILE A 86 -17.82 1.22 -13.82
C ILE A 86 -19.25 0.98 -13.36
N PHE A 87 -19.51 -0.07 -12.58
CA PHE A 87 -20.84 -0.38 -12.04
C PHE A 87 -21.37 0.76 -11.17
N LEU A 88 -20.57 1.31 -10.25
CA LEU A 88 -20.97 2.43 -9.39
C LEU A 88 -21.20 3.72 -10.17
N LEU A 89 -20.46 3.92 -11.27
CA LEU A 89 -20.64 5.06 -12.16
C LEU A 89 -21.91 4.93 -13.01
N THR A 90 -22.13 3.78 -13.64
CA THR A 90 -23.28 3.54 -14.54
C THR A 90 -24.60 3.43 -13.78
N SER A 91 -24.60 2.81 -12.60
CA SER A 91 -25.78 2.73 -11.72
C SER A 91 -26.20 4.07 -11.10
N ARG A 92 -25.32 5.09 -11.16
CA ARG A 92 -25.51 6.41 -10.53
C ARG A 92 -25.76 6.34 -9.02
N ILE A 93 -25.50 5.21 -8.36
CA ILE A 93 -25.68 5.02 -6.91
C ILE A 93 -24.89 6.08 -6.15
N SER A 94 -23.67 6.38 -6.59
CA SER A 94 -22.84 7.43 -5.98
C SER A 94 -23.49 8.81 -6.03
N ALA A 95 -24.14 9.17 -7.14
CA ALA A 95 -24.84 10.44 -7.26
C ALA A 95 -26.09 10.46 -6.36
N GLY A 96 -26.88 9.39 -6.37
CA GLY A 96 -28.07 9.27 -5.50
C GLY A 96 -27.72 9.36 -4.01
N LEU A 97 -26.61 8.75 -3.59
CA LEU A 97 -26.15 8.79 -2.22
C LEU A 97 -25.69 10.17 -1.79
N ARG A 98 -24.98 10.88 -2.68
CA ARG A 98 -24.59 12.29 -2.48
C ARG A 98 -25.82 13.18 -2.35
N ASP A 99 -26.76 13.08 -3.29
CA ASP A 99 -27.98 13.91 -3.27
C ASP A 99 -28.81 13.64 -2.01
N PHE A 100 -28.87 12.38 -1.57
CA PHE A 100 -29.50 12.02 -0.31
C PHE A 100 -28.79 12.65 0.90
N ALA A 101 -27.45 12.59 0.94
CA ALA A 101 -26.65 13.20 2.00
C ALA A 101 -26.87 14.73 2.07
N GLU A 102 -26.83 15.41 0.93
CA GLU A 102 -27.05 16.86 0.83
C GLU A 102 -28.45 17.28 1.27
N ARG A 103 -29.49 16.48 0.97
CA ARG A 103 -30.87 16.73 1.41
C ARG A 103 -31.10 16.53 2.90
N ARG A 104 -30.39 15.59 3.54
CA ARG A 104 -30.65 15.21 4.94
C ARG A 104 -30.00 16.13 5.96
N THR A 105 -28.89 16.79 5.61
CA THR A 105 -28.16 17.63 6.57
C THR A 105 -27.37 18.74 5.88
N ARG A 106 -27.22 19.88 6.55
CA ARG A 106 -26.33 20.98 6.12
C ARG A 106 -24.89 20.82 6.61
N PHE A 107 -24.65 19.91 7.56
CA PHE A 107 -23.32 19.69 8.12
C PHE A 107 -22.47 18.84 7.18
N ARG A 108 -21.43 19.44 6.61
CA ARG A 108 -20.56 18.81 5.60
C ARG A 108 -19.91 17.51 6.09
N ALA A 109 -19.51 17.45 7.36
CA ALA A 109 -18.94 16.22 7.94
C ALA A 109 -19.94 15.05 7.92
N ILE A 110 -21.22 15.32 8.25
CA ILE A 110 -22.27 14.30 8.21
C ILE A 110 -22.58 13.90 6.77
N GLN A 111 -22.56 14.85 5.81
CA GLN A 111 -22.72 14.53 4.40
C GLN A 111 -21.65 13.55 3.92
N VAL A 112 -20.39 13.80 4.29
CA VAL A 112 -19.26 12.91 3.96
C VAL A 112 -19.46 11.53 4.61
N SER A 113 -19.86 11.43 5.88
CA SER A 113 -20.12 10.13 6.52
C SER A 113 -21.25 9.34 5.87
N VAL A 114 -22.36 10.02 5.54
CA VAL A 114 -23.53 9.41 4.89
C VAL A 114 -23.18 8.89 3.49
N TYR A 115 -22.20 9.51 2.82
CA TYR A 115 -21.67 9.02 1.55
C TYR A 115 -20.61 7.92 1.72
N ALA A 116 -19.61 8.14 2.58
CA ALA A 116 -18.43 7.29 2.71
C ALA A 116 -18.78 5.89 3.25
N ILE A 117 -19.63 5.81 4.27
CA ILE A 117 -19.94 4.52 4.91
C ILE A 117 -20.62 3.56 3.93
N PRO A 118 -21.73 3.91 3.25
CA PRO A 118 -22.36 2.99 2.31
C PRO A 118 -21.48 2.70 1.10
N TYR A 119 -20.68 3.68 0.64
CA TYR A 119 -19.72 3.46 -0.43
C TYR A 119 -18.68 2.39 -0.05
N PHE A 120 -18.05 2.50 1.12
CA PHE A 120 -17.08 1.51 1.59
C PHE A 120 -17.70 0.13 1.81
N VAL A 121 -18.90 0.06 2.40
CA VAL A 121 -19.61 -1.21 2.56
C VAL A 121 -19.89 -1.85 1.20
N LEU A 122 -20.37 -1.07 0.23
CA LEU A 122 -20.68 -1.59 -1.10
C LEU A 122 -19.43 -2.07 -1.83
N ALA A 123 -18.33 -1.30 -1.78
CA ALA A 123 -17.05 -1.69 -2.36
C ALA A 123 -16.50 -2.97 -1.70
N TYR A 124 -16.59 -3.07 -0.37
CA TYR A 124 -16.17 -4.26 0.38
C TYR A 124 -16.98 -5.49 -0.02
N VAL A 125 -18.31 -5.39 -0.05
CA VAL A 125 -19.20 -6.51 -0.40
C VAL A 125 -18.95 -6.99 -1.84
N LEU A 126 -18.79 -6.06 -2.78
CA LEU A 126 -18.51 -6.42 -4.18
C LEU A 126 -17.13 -7.04 -4.36
N SER A 127 -16.15 -6.64 -3.55
CA SER A 127 -14.78 -7.19 -3.59
C SER A 127 -14.64 -8.47 -2.77
N PHE A 128 -15.60 -8.75 -1.88
CA PHE A 128 -15.53 -9.85 -0.91
C PHE A 128 -15.31 -11.23 -1.55
N PRO A 129 -15.95 -11.62 -2.66
CA PRO A 129 -15.72 -12.94 -3.25
C PRO A 129 -14.27 -13.20 -3.65
N LEU A 130 -13.59 -12.19 -4.22
CA LEU A 130 -12.18 -12.30 -4.59
C LEU A 130 -11.28 -12.27 -3.35
N ASN A 131 -11.56 -11.38 -2.39
CA ASN A 131 -10.83 -11.34 -1.11
C ASN A 131 -10.94 -12.68 -0.35
N LEU A 132 -12.11 -13.31 -0.36
CA LEU A 132 -12.31 -14.63 0.25
C LEU A 132 -11.44 -15.69 -0.43
N TYR A 133 -11.35 -15.67 -1.76
CA TYR A 133 -10.47 -16.57 -2.48
C TYR A 133 -8.99 -16.32 -2.14
N GLU A 134 -8.55 -15.06 -2.22
CA GLU A 134 -7.15 -14.67 -2.04
C GLU A 134 -6.65 -14.89 -0.61
N TYR A 135 -7.40 -14.43 0.39
CA TYR A 135 -6.93 -14.40 1.78
C TYR A 135 -7.39 -15.58 2.63
N PHE A 136 -8.37 -16.38 2.18
CA PHE A 136 -8.79 -17.59 2.88
C PHE A 136 -8.42 -18.85 2.07
N TYR A 137 -9.04 -19.07 0.91
CA TYR A 137 -8.88 -20.33 0.19
C TYR A 137 -7.45 -20.57 -0.29
N ARG A 138 -6.84 -19.58 -0.92
CA ARG A 138 -5.47 -19.69 -1.46
C ARG A 138 -4.46 -19.86 -0.32
N GLU A 139 -4.55 -19.08 0.74
CA GLU A 139 -3.65 -19.22 1.90
C GLU A 139 -3.76 -20.60 2.57
N HIS A 140 -4.96 -21.20 2.63
CA HIS A 140 -5.14 -22.58 3.12
C HIS A 140 -4.59 -23.62 2.15
N GLN A 141 -4.78 -23.44 0.85
CA GLN A 141 -4.26 -24.35 -0.18
C GLN A 141 -2.73 -24.47 -0.11
N TYR A 142 -2.04 -23.36 0.16
CA TYR A 142 -0.57 -23.37 0.27
C TYR A 142 -0.07 -23.69 1.68
N GLY A 143 -0.96 -23.75 2.68
CA GLY A 143 -0.64 -24.10 4.06
C GLY A 143 -0.07 -22.94 4.88
N PHE A 144 -0.33 -21.71 4.46
CA PHE A 144 0.07 -20.49 5.17
C PHE A 144 -0.94 -20.10 6.26
N ALA A 145 -2.22 -20.42 6.06
CA ALA A 145 -3.28 -20.20 7.04
C ALA A 145 -3.74 -21.51 7.69
N THR A 146 -3.93 -21.49 9.01
CA THR A 146 -4.48 -22.60 9.81
C THR A 146 -5.79 -22.22 10.50
N GLN A 147 -6.25 -20.99 10.32
CA GLN A 147 -7.41 -20.44 11.01
C GLN A 147 -8.72 -20.87 10.33
N SER A 148 -9.71 -21.31 11.11
CA SER A 148 -11.01 -21.66 10.54
C SER A 148 -11.79 -20.43 10.03
N PHE A 149 -12.82 -20.68 9.22
CA PHE A 149 -13.57 -19.63 8.51
C PHE A 149 -14.20 -18.59 9.44
N VAL A 150 -14.82 -19.00 10.55
CA VAL A 150 -15.57 -18.09 11.42
C VAL A 150 -14.66 -17.06 12.12
N PRO A 151 -13.56 -17.46 12.77
CA PRO A 151 -12.57 -16.51 13.29
C PRO A 151 -11.99 -15.59 12.21
N TRP A 152 -11.62 -16.14 11.05
CA TRP A 152 -11.10 -15.36 9.92
C TRP A 152 -12.12 -14.30 9.46
N PHE A 153 -13.38 -14.70 9.28
CA PHE A 153 -14.43 -13.79 8.83
C PHE A 153 -14.71 -12.68 9.86
N ARG A 154 -14.62 -13.00 11.16
CA ARG A 154 -14.69 -11.99 12.21
C ARG A 154 -13.57 -10.96 12.08
N GLU A 155 -12.34 -11.37 11.78
CA GLU A 155 -11.24 -10.45 11.52
C GLU A 155 -11.52 -9.55 10.32
N GLN A 156 -12.11 -10.09 9.25
CA GLN A 156 -12.53 -9.30 8.10
C GLN A 156 -13.60 -8.25 8.47
N LEU A 157 -14.56 -8.59 9.33
CA LEU A 157 -15.55 -7.64 9.83
C LEU A 157 -14.94 -6.57 10.74
N VAL A 158 -13.95 -6.93 11.56
CA VAL A 158 -13.20 -5.97 12.38
C VAL A 158 -12.40 -5.03 11.47
N ALA A 159 -11.71 -5.55 10.45
CA ALA A 159 -10.99 -4.77 9.47
C ALA A 159 -11.92 -3.81 8.71
N LEU A 160 -13.11 -4.26 8.33
CA LEU A 160 -14.15 -3.39 7.76
C LEU A 160 -14.56 -2.29 8.73
N GLY A 161 -14.82 -2.60 10.01
CA GLY A 161 -15.16 -1.60 11.02
C GLY A 161 -14.06 -0.54 11.21
N VAL A 162 -12.80 -0.97 11.23
CA VAL A 162 -11.64 -0.08 11.29
C VAL A 162 -11.56 0.80 10.04
N MET A 163 -11.72 0.22 8.85
CA MET A 163 -11.73 0.95 7.57
C MET A 163 -12.85 1.98 7.51
N LEU A 164 -14.06 1.63 7.97
CA LEU A 164 -15.19 2.55 8.03
C LEU A 164 -14.89 3.72 8.96
N PHE A 165 -14.32 3.46 10.14
CA PHE A 165 -14.02 4.50 11.11
C PHE A 165 -12.90 5.42 10.63
N ILE A 166 -11.72 4.86 10.36
CA ILE A 166 -10.53 5.62 9.95
C ILE A 166 -10.74 6.25 8.58
N GLY A 167 -11.26 5.50 7.60
CA GLY A 167 -11.50 5.99 6.25
C GLY A 167 -12.51 7.13 6.21
N THR A 168 -13.58 7.06 7.02
CA THR A 168 -14.56 8.16 7.09
C THR A 168 -13.94 9.41 7.72
N ILE A 169 -13.21 9.28 8.83
CA ILE A 169 -12.52 10.42 9.47
C ILE A 169 -11.53 11.06 8.49
N LEU A 170 -10.73 10.23 7.81
CA LEU A 170 -9.78 10.68 6.81
C LEU A 170 -10.47 11.47 5.69
N LEU A 171 -11.58 10.95 5.14
CA LEU A 171 -12.33 11.65 4.10
C LEU A 171 -12.93 12.97 4.60
N ILE A 172 -13.44 13.02 5.84
CA ILE A 172 -13.94 14.27 6.43
C ILE A 172 -12.81 15.31 6.50
N VAL A 173 -11.64 14.93 7.02
CA VAL A 173 -10.47 15.83 7.12
C VAL A 173 -10.03 16.28 5.73
N LEU A 174 -9.89 15.35 4.79
CA LEU A 174 -9.44 15.65 3.43
C LEU A 174 -10.40 16.63 2.73
N TYR A 175 -11.70 16.38 2.79
CA TYR A 175 -12.70 17.29 2.22
C TYR A 175 -12.72 18.65 2.92
N ALA A 176 -12.49 18.70 4.24
CA ALA A 176 -12.37 19.96 4.97
C ALA A 176 -11.16 20.78 4.49
N VAL A 177 -10.01 20.13 4.28
CA VAL A 177 -8.80 20.76 3.73
C VAL A 177 -9.05 21.27 2.32
N PHE A 178 -9.64 20.45 1.44
CA PHE A 178 -9.95 20.85 0.06
C PHE A 178 -10.89 22.05 -0.03
N GLN A 179 -11.86 22.12 0.88
CA GLN A 179 -12.78 23.26 0.93
C GLN A 179 -12.13 24.53 1.49
N ARG A 180 -11.20 24.40 2.44
CA ARG A 180 -10.56 25.55 3.10
C ARG A 180 -9.35 26.10 2.33
N ALA A 181 -8.61 25.24 1.65
CA ALA A 181 -7.41 25.56 0.90
C ALA A 181 -7.56 25.29 -0.60
N SER A 182 -8.72 25.61 -1.20
CA SER A 182 -9.05 25.23 -2.58
C SER A 182 -8.03 25.67 -3.66
N ARG A 183 -7.21 26.70 -3.41
CA ARG A 183 -6.14 27.15 -4.33
C ARG A 183 -4.75 26.57 -4.00
N THR A 184 -4.53 26.12 -2.78
CA THR A 184 -3.22 25.64 -2.28
C THR A 184 -3.26 24.21 -1.75
N TRP A 185 -4.36 23.49 -1.98
CA TRP A 185 -4.57 22.14 -1.47
C TRP A 185 -3.46 21.17 -1.90
N TRP A 186 -2.90 21.36 -3.08
CA TRP A 186 -1.80 20.56 -3.60
C TRP A 186 -0.53 20.72 -2.75
N ILE A 187 -0.23 21.92 -2.25
CA ILE A 187 0.90 22.17 -1.33
C ILE A 187 0.68 21.40 -0.03
N TRP A 188 -0.51 21.55 0.57
CA TRP A 188 -0.86 20.85 1.81
C TRP A 188 -0.88 19.33 1.62
N GLY A 189 -1.34 18.86 0.46
CA GLY A 189 -1.28 17.45 0.09
C GLY A 189 0.16 16.95 0.02
N THR A 190 1.07 17.71 -0.61
CA THR A 190 2.49 17.35 -0.66
C THR A 190 3.14 17.36 0.72
N VAL A 191 2.84 18.34 1.57
CA VAL A 191 3.39 18.43 2.94
C VAL A 191 2.95 17.27 3.82
N VAL A 192 1.75 16.74 3.62
CA VAL A 192 1.26 15.56 4.37
C VAL A 192 1.84 14.26 3.83
N ALA A 193 2.17 14.21 2.53
CA ALA A 193 2.67 13.01 1.87
C ALA A 193 4.17 12.76 2.04
N VAL A 194 4.95 13.80 2.36
CA VAL A 194 6.41 13.78 2.57
C VAL A 194 6.72 13.80 4.06
#